data_AF-M0LP28-F1
#
_entry.id   AF-M0LP28-F1
#
_cell.length_a   1.000
_cell.length_b   1.000
_cell.length_c   1.000
_cell.angle_alpha   90.00
_cell.angle_beta   90.00
_cell.angle_gamma   90.00
#
_symmetry.space_group_name_H-M   'P 1'
#
loop_
_entity.id
_entity.type
_entity.pdbx_description
1 polymer ?
#
loop_
_entity_poly.entity_id
_entity_poly.type
_entity_poly.pdbx_seq_one_letter_code
_entity_poly.pdbx_strand_id
1 'polypeptide(L)'
;MGDRNGLASSLGIDMTPQGIASSLSDPDQIAQMLLQEGDNGDSPADIMADLINMQRADLRRIGAEHGVEVDLEMVTPEKMAFYVAGIVNGDWEPLLELFNEQAEEREKLLDELLDADELEQFTAAKERAKNTAPEPGEADG
;
A
#
# COMPACT_ATOMS: atom_id res chain seq x y z
N MET A 1 21.64 -31.33 -11.93
CA MET A 1 20.32 -31.48 -11.28
C MET A 1 20.47 -30.90 -9.89
N GLY A 2 20.20 -29.61 -9.75
CA GLY A 2 20.43 -28.85 -8.52
C GLY A 2 19.15 -28.74 -7.70
N ASP A 3 19.31 -28.89 -6.39
CA ASP A 3 18.30 -28.83 -5.35
C ASP A 3 17.38 -27.61 -5.48
N ARG A 4 16.14 -27.85 -5.94
CA ARG A 4 15.00 -26.92 -5.71
C ARG A 4 14.22 -27.27 -4.43
N ASN A 5 14.59 -28.35 -3.74
CA ASN A 5 13.96 -28.80 -2.49
C ASN A 5 14.54 -28.15 -1.23
N GLY A 6 15.69 -27.48 -1.31
CA GLY A 6 16.40 -26.94 -0.15
C GLY A 6 15.82 -25.64 0.40
N LEU A 7 15.21 -24.80 -0.44
CA LEU A 7 14.62 -23.53 -0.02
C LEU A 7 13.23 -23.73 0.63
N ALA A 8 12.41 -24.63 0.07
CA ALA A 8 11.04 -24.88 0.52
C ALA A 8 10.92 -25.67 1.84
N SER A 9 11.88 -26.54 2.14
CA SER A 9 11.89 -27.30 3.41
C SER A 9 12.23 -26.43 4.63
N SER A 10 12.86 -25.27 4.42
CA SER A 10 13.08 -24.27 5.48
C SER A 10 11.82 -23.50 5.87
N LEU A 11 10.79 -23.52 5.01
CA LEU A 11 9.55 -22.75 5.16
C LEU A 11 8.40 -23.57 5.77
N GLY A 12 8.54 -24.89 5.92
CA GLY A 12 7.45 -25.75 6.42
C GLY A 12 6.19 -25.80 5.55
N ILE A 13 6.22 -25.18 4.36
CA ILE A 13 5.09 -25.11 3.43
C ILE A 13 5.00 -26.42 2.64
N ASP A 14 3.90 -27.14 2.80
CA ASP A 14 3.57 -28.30 1.98
C ASP A 14 3.19 -27.84 0.56
N MET A 15 4.04 -28.15 -0.43
CA MET A 15 3.82 -27.76 -1.84
C MET A 15 2.80 -28.63 -2.58
N THR A 16 2.00 -29.43 -1.87
CA THR A 16 0.79 -30.02 -2.46
C THR A 16 -0.21 -28.92 -2.82
N PRO A 17 -1.07 -29.11 -3.83
CA PRO A 17 -2.13 -28.15 -4.15
C PRO A 17 -3.03 -27.84 -2.94
N GLN A 18 -3.23 -28.81 -2.04
CA GLN A 18 -3.97 -28.61 -0.79
C GLN A 18 -3.17 -27.78 0.23
N GLY A 19 -1.86 -28.02 0.37
CA GLY A 19 -1.00 -27.23 1.26
C GLY A 19 -0.88 -25.77 0.81
N ILE A 20 -0.72 -25.53 -0.49
CA ILE A 20 -0.71 -24.18 -1.08
C ILE A 20 -2.06 -23.48 -0.85
N ALA A 21 -3.18 -24.17 -1.09
CA ALA A 21 -4.51 -23.60 -0.85
C ALA A 21 -4.75 -23.28 0.64
N SER A 22 -4.24 -24.13 1.54
CA SER A 22 -4.32 -23.90 2.99
C SER A 22 -3.48 -22.69 3.41
N SER A 23 -2.26 -22.55 2.91
CA SER A 23 -1.39 -21.41 3.21
C SER A 23 -1.97 -20.10 2.66
N LEU A 24 -2.64 -20.14 1.51
CA LEU A 24 -3.35 -18.98 0.95
C LEU A 24 -4.69 -18.68 1.63
N SER A 25 -5.12 -19.49 2.59
CA SER A 25 -6.34 -19.26 3.38
C SER A 25 -6.06 -18.79 4.81
N ASP A 26 -4.78 -18.69 5.19
CA ASP A 26 -4.32 -18.29 6.52
C ASP A 26 -3.59 -16.94 6.44
N PRO A 27 -4.20 -15.83 6.92
CA PRO A 27 -3.60 -14.50 6.87
C PRO A 27 -2.26 -14.42 7.58
N ASP A 28 -2.04 -15.18 8.65
CA ASP A 28 -0.78 -15.12 9.39
C ASP A 28 0.36 -15.71 8.54
N GLN A 29 0.09 -16.76 7.77
CA GLN A 29 1.05 -17.33 6.83
C GLN A 29 1.31 -16.38 5.66
N ILE A 30 0.28 -15.73 5.14
CA ILE A 30 0.42 -14.75 4.06
C ILE A 30 1.22 -13.54 4.53
N ALA A 31 0.95 -13.02 5.72
CA ALA A 31 1.71 -11.92 6.31
C ALA A 31 3.19 -12.31 6.48
N GLN A 32 3.48 -13.52 6.96
CA GLN A 32 4.86 -14.02 7.02
C GLN A 32 5.51 -14.16 5.65
N MET A 33 4.78 -14.60 4.63
CA MET A 33 5.29 -14.64 3.26
C MET A 33 5.60 -13.25 2.71
N LEU A 34 4.77 -12.25 3.02
CA LEU A 34 4.98 -10.86 2.58
C LEU A 34 6.19 -10.19 3.25
N LEU A 35 6.64 -10.72 4.40
CA LEU A 35 7.84 -10.27 5.11
C LEU A 35 9.11 -11.01 4.67
N GLN A 36 9.03 -11.98 3.76
CA GLN A 36 10.22 -12.66 3.26
C GLN A 36 10.95 -11.78 2.24
N GLU A 37 12.24 -11.56 2.50
CA GLU A 37 13.12 -10.83 1.61
C GLU A 37 13.25 -11.53 0.24
N GLY A 38 13.18 -10.74 -0.83
CA GLY A 38 13.51 -11.17 -2.17
C GLY A 38 15.01 -11.11 -2.46
N ASP A 39 15.38 -11.35 -3.72
CA ASP A 39 16.79 -11.35 -4.18
C ASP A 39 17.50 -9.98 -3.98
N ASN A 40 16.72 -8.91 -3.85
CA ASN A 40 17.20 -7.54 -3.60
C ASN A 40 17.36 -7.20 -2.11
N GLY A 41 16.97 -8.10 -1.19
CA GLY A 41 17.03 -7.88 0.26
C GLY A 41 15.82 -7.14 0.85
N ASP A 42 14.88 -6.69 0.03
CA ASP A 42 13.62 -6.10 0.51
C ASP A 42 12.49 -7.13 0.35
N SER A 43 11.58 -7.17 1.33
CA SER A 43 10.33 -7.93 1.21
C SER A 43 9.25 -7.11 0.48
N PRO A 44 8.21 -7.75 -0.08
CA PRO A 44 7.05 -7.04 -0.60
C PRO A 44 6.43 -6.06 0.40
N ALA A 45 6.40 -6.42 1.69
CA ALA A 45 5.88 -5.56 2.74
C ALA A 45 6.76 -4.32 2.96
N ASP A 46 8.08 -4.44 2.88
CA ASP A 46 9.01 -3.30 2.94
C ASP A 46 8.72 -2.31 1.83
N ILE A 47 8.65 -2.79 0.58
CA ILE A 47 8.42 -1.96 -0.60
C ILE A 47 7.08 -1.19 -0.48
N MET A 48 6.03 -1.86 -0.02
CA MET A 48 4.72 -1.23 0.16
C MET A 48 4.72 -0.22 1.32
N ALA A 49 5.37 -0.54 2.45
CA ALA A 49 5.51 0.39 3.56
C ALA A 49 6.30 1.64 3.14
N ASP A 50 7.41 1.46 2.42
CA ASP A 50 8.25 2.54 1.89
C ASP A 50 7.49 3.45 0.93
N LEU A 51 6.66 2.88 0.04
CA LEU A 51 5.84 3.68 -0.87
C LEU A 51 4.89 4.62 -0.12
N ILE A 52 4.18 4.09 0.88
CA ILE A 52 3.26 4.89 1.71
C ILE A 52 4.04 5.92 2.51
N ASN A 53 5.15 5.52 3.12
CA ASN A 53 6.00 6.39 3.92
C ASN A 53 6.61 7.53 3.10
N MET A 54 6.97 7.29 1.84
CA MET A 54 7.43 8.31 0.90
C MET A 54 6.33 9.35 0.66
N GLN A 55 5.11 8.91 0.38
CA GLN A 55 3.97 9.82 0.20
C GLN A 55 3.67 10.62 1.47
N ARG A 56 3.73 10.00 2.65
CA ARG A 56 3.58 10.68 3.95
C ARG A 56 4.70 11.70 4.18
N ALA A 57 5.93 11.37 3.81
CA ALA A 57 7.08 12.28 3.89
C ALA A 57 6.92 13.49 2.97
N ASP A 58 6.43 13.30 1.75
CA ASP A 58 6.15 14.39 0.80
C ASP A 58 5.08 15.33 1.37
N LEU A 59 3.98 14.80 1.89
CA LEU A 59 2.92 15.61 2.52
C LEU A 59 3.45 16.41 3.72
N ARG A 60 4.23 15.77 4.60
CA ARG A 60 4.89 16.45 5.73
C ARG A 60 5.83 17.55 5.27
N ARG A 61 6.59 17.31 4.20
CA ARG A 61 7.53 18.29 3.63
C ARG A 61 6.77 19.51 3.09
N ILE A 62 5.71 19.29 2.32
CA ILE A 62 4.86 20.37 1.78
C ILE A 62 4.20 21.14 2.94
N GLY A 63 3.57 20.44 3.89
CA GLY A 63 2.98 21.08 5.07
C GLY A 63 3.97 21.95 5.83
N ALA A 64 5.18 21.45 6.10
CA ALA A 64 6.22 22.20 6.78
C ALA A 64 6.67 23.46 6.04
N GLU A 65 6.71 23.44 4.70
CA GLU A 65 7.06 24.61 3.87
C GLU A 65 5.99 25.72 3.93
N HIS A 66 4.76 25.37 4.27
CA HIS A 66 3.62 26.28 4.35
C HIS A 66 3.10 26.52 5.78
N GLY A 67 3.78 25.96 6.80
CA GLY A 67 3.41 26.13 8.20
C GLY A 67 2.16 25.34 8.64
N VAL A 68 1.78 24.30 7.88
CA VAL A 68 0.70 23.38 8.21
C VAL A 68 1.30 22.10 8.79
N GLU A 69 0.85 21.69 9.97
CA GLU A 69 1.27 20.43 10.60
C GLU A 69 0.50 19.25 10.01
N VAL A 70 1.24 18.24 9.54
CA VAL A 70 0.71 16.98 8.97
C VAL A 70 1.12 15.83 9.89
N ASP A 71 0.14 15.24 10.57
CA ASP A 71 0.34 14.19 11.56
C ASP A 71 0.05 12.80 10.99
N LEU A 72 1.00 12.25 10.23
CA LEU A 72 0.88 10.93 9.61
C LEU A 72 1.99 9.99 10.08
N GLU A 73 1.71 9.05 10.98
CA GLU A 73 2.71 8.11 11.49
C GLU A 73 3.40 7.31 10.36
N MET A 74 4.61 6.80 10.59
CA MET A 74 5.23 5.91 9.59
C MET A 74 4.63 4.51 9.71
N VAL A 75 4.43 3.86 8.58
CA VAL A 75 3.96 2.48 8.50
C VAL A 75 5.14 1.54 8.54
N THR A 76 5.06 0.48 9.34
CA THR A 76 6.09 -0.57 9.38
C THR A 76 5.76 -1.68 8.38
N PRO A 77 6.77 -2.44 7.92
CA PRO A 77 6.56 -3.61 7.08
C PRO A 77 5.58 -4.61 7.70
N GLU A 78 5.64 -4.85 9.01
CA GLU A 78 4.77 -5.81 9.69
C GLU A 78 3.30 -5.35 9.68
N LYS A 79 3.04 -4.06 9.90
CA LYS A 79 1.69 -3.50 9.77
C LYS A 79 1.18 -3.65 8.35
N MET A 80 2.02 -3.36 7.35
CA MET A 80 1.66 -3.47 5.94
C MET A 80 1.37 -4.92 5.54
N ALA A 81 2.22 -5.88 5.96
CA ALA A 81 2.02 -7.30 5.74
C ALA A 81 0.69 -7.78 6.33
N PHE A 82 0.37 -7.36 7.57
CA PHE A 82 -0.90 -7.66 8.21
C PHE A 82 -2.10 -7.10 7.43
N TYR A 83 -2.06 -5.83 7.03
CA TYR A 83 -3.15 -5.21 6.29
C TYR A 83 -3.40 -5.88 4.93
N VAL A 84 -2.34 -6.20 4.20
CA VAL A 84 -2.45 -6.85 2.88
C VAL A 84 -2.93 -8.30 3.02
N ALA A 85 -2.47 -9.03 4.05
CA ALA A 85 -2.96 -10.36 4.33
C ALA A 85 -4.45 -10.39 4.72
N GLY A 86 -4.92 -9.38 5.46
CA GLY A 86 -6.33 -9.22 5.85
C GLY A 86 -7.30 -9.22 4.67
N ILE A 87 -6.89 -8.65 3.53
CA ILE A 87 -7.70 -8.61 2.29
C ILE A 87 -8.16 -10.01 1.87
N VAL A 88 -7.29 -11.02 2.00
CA VAL A 88 -7.58 -12.39 1.55
C VAL A 88 -8.75 -13.01 2.31
N ASN A 89 -8.94 -12.58 3.57
CA ASN A 89 -10.04 -13.01 4.42
C ASN A 89 -11.20 -12.01 4.48
N GLY A 90 -11.18 -10.99 3.62
CA GLY A 90 -12.22 -9.96 3.56
C GLY A 90 -12.10 -8.89 4.64
N ASP A 91 -11.00 -8.86 5.40
CA ASP A 91 -10.68 -7.81 6.38
C ASP A 91 -9.84 -6.72 5.71
N TRP A 92 -10.48 -5.98 4.81
CA TRP A 92 -9.85 -4.90 4.04
C TRP A 92 -9.94 -3.54 4.74
N GLU A 93 -10.75 -3.43 5.80
CA GLU A 93 -11.04 -2.19 6.52
C GLU A 93 -9.76 -1.49 7.02
N PRO A 94 -8.78 -2.18 7.65
CA PRO A 94 -7.57 -1.54 8.15
C PRO A 94 -6.72 -0.90 7.05
N LEU A 95 -6.65 -1.54 5.88
CA LEU A 95 -5.92 -0.98 4.74
C LEU A 95 -6.66 0.24 4.17
N LEU A 96 -7.99 0.21 4.13
CA LEU A 96 -8.77 1.38 3.70
C LEU A 96 -8.61 2.55 4.67
N GLU A 97 -8.65 2.29 5.98
CA GLU A 97 -8.42 3.30 7.02
C GLU A 97 -7.06 3.98 6.85
N LEU A 98 -6.00 3.22 6.57
CA LEU A 98 -4.67 3.76 6.28
C LEU A 98 -4.67 4.75 5.11
N PHE A 99 -5.38 4.41 4.02
CA PHE A 99 -5.49 5.28 2.84
C PHE A 99 -6.39 6.49 3.11
N ASN A 100 -7.46 6.32 3.88
CA ASN A 100 -8.36 7.41 4.24
C ASN A 100 -7.68 8.43 5.13
N GLU A 101 -6.95 8.01 6.17
CA GLU A 101 -6.16 8.88 7.04
C GLU A 101 -5.23 9.79 6.21
N GLN A 102 -4.48 9.19 5.28
CA GLN A 102 -3.58 9.94 4.41
C GLN A 102 -4.33 10.85 3.41
N ALA A 103 -5.50 10.42 2.93
CA ALA A 103 -6.32 11.23 2.05
C ALA A 103 -6.92 12.44 2.75
N GLU A 104 -7.37 12.29 4.00
CA GLU A 104 -7.92 13.34 4.85
C GLU A 104 -6.85 14.39 5.18
N GLU A 105 -5.66 13.97 5.63
CA GLU A 105 -4.56 14.91 5.92
C GLU A 105 -4.08 15.65 4.66
N ARG A 106 -4.04 14.97 3.51
CA ARG A 106 -3.77 15.65 2.23
C ARG A 106 -4.86 16.66 1.87
N GLU A 107 -6.13 16.32 2.08
CA GLU A 107 -7.24 17.21 1.75
C GLU A 107 -7.24 18.46 2.62
N LYS A 108 -7.02 18.29 3.93
CA LYS A 108 -6.81 19.40 4.87
C LYS A 108 -5.63 20.28 4.46
N LEU A 109 -4.51 19.68 4.06
CA LEU A 109 -3.36 20.43 3.57
C LEU A 109 -3.73 21.23 2.31
N LEU A 110 -4.45 20.64 1.36
CA LEU A 110 -4.82 21.33 0.12
C LEU A 110 -5.84 22.45 0.35
N ASP A 111 -6.78 22.29 1.28
CA ASP A 111 -7.75 23.33 1.65
C ASP A 111 -7.07 24.59 2.22
N GLU A 112 -5.94 24.42 2.93
CA GLU A 112 -5.14 25.54 3.45
C GLU A 112 -4.24 26.18 2.37
N LEU A 113 -3.91 25.46 1.31
CA LEU A 113 -2.93 25.89 0.30
C LEU A 113 -3.55 26.48 -0.96
N LEU A 114 -4.70 25.95 -1.37
CA LEU A 114 -5.36 26.30 -2.62
C LEU A 114 -6.49 27.30 -2.35
N ASP A 115 -6.75 28.16 -3.31
CA ASP A 115 -8.00 28.92 -3.28
C ASP A 115 -9.21 28.03 -3.65
N ALA A 116 -10.42 28.55 -3.45
CA ALA A 116 -11.64 27.77 -3.67
C ALA A 116 -11.79 27.26 -5.11
N ASP A 117 -11.34 28.04 -6.10
CA ASP A 117 -11.44 27.70 -7.52
C ASP A 117 -10.41 26.61 -7.88
N GLU A 118 -9.21 26.67 -7.31
CA GLU A 118 -8.16 25.65 -7.46
C GLU A 118 -8.54 24.34 -6.75
N LEU A 119 -9.14 24.42 -5.57
CA LEU A 119 -9.60 23.25 -4.81
C LEU A 119 -10.76 22.53 -5.52
N GLU A 120 -11.69 23.28 -6.11
CA GLU A 120 -12.79 22.73 -6.92
C GLU A 120 -12.23 22.00 -8.15
N GLN A 121 -11.27 22.60 -8.86
CA GLN A 121 -10.61 21.98 -10.01
C GLN A 121 -9.85 20.71 -9.63
N PHE A 122 -9.12 20.74 -8.51
CA PHE A 122 -8.40 19.58 -7.99
C PHE A 122 -9.37 18.44 -7.65
N THR A 123 -10.45 18.74 -6.94
CA THR A 123 -11.47 17.76 -6.56
C THR A 123 -12.14 17.15 -7.80
N ALA A 124 -12.49 17.97 -8.79
CA ALA A 124 -13.04 17.48 -10.05
C ALA A 124 -12.04 16.62 -10.85
N ALA A 125 -10.74 16.91 -10.77
CA ALA A 125 -9.71 16.07 -11.38
C ALA A 125 -9.55 14.73 -10.64
N LYS A 126 -9.55 14.75 -9.29
CA LYS A 126 -9.50 13.56 -8.43
C LYS A 126 -10.68 12.63 -8.70
N GLU A 127 -11.91 13.16 -8.80
CA GLU A 127 -13.10 12.38 -9.12
C GLU A 127 -13.06 11.75 -10.53
N ARG A 128 -12.51 12.46 -11.52
CA ARG A 128 -12.29 11.90 -12.86
C ARG A 128 -11.30 10.72 -12.82
N ALA A 129 -10.23 10.84 -12.05
CA ALA A 129 -9.21 9.80 -11.92
C ALA A 129 -9.71 8.53 -11.22
N LYS A 130 -10.73 8.62 -10.34
CA LYS A 130 -11.29 7.46 -9.62
C LYS A 130 -11.97 6.42 -10.54
N ASN A 131 -12.34 6.79 -11.77
CA ASN A 131 -13.18 5.97 -12.65
C ASN A 131 -12.53 5.52 -13.97
N THR A 132 -11.27 5.85 -14.22
CA THR A 132 -10.61 5.54 -15.49
C THR A 132 -9.12 5.28 -15.31
N ALA A 133 -8.72 4.02 -15.44
CA ALA A 133 -7.55 3.77 -16.28
C ALA A 133 -8.06 3.87 -17.72
N PRO A 134 -7.56 4.77 -18.58
CA PRO A 134 -7.83 4.63 -20.01
C PRO A 134 -7.34 3.24 -20.43
N GLU A 135 -8.13 2.51 -21.21
CA GLU A 135 -7.60 1.31 -21.83
C GLU A 135 -6.35 1.69 -22.64
N PRO A 136 -5.31 0.84 -22.72
CA PRO A 136 -4.11 1.14 -23.49
C PRO A 136 -4.51 1.41 -24.96
N GLY A 137 -4.62 2.69 -25.33
CA GLY A 137 -5.11 3.13 -26.65
C GLY A 137 -6.00 4.37 -26.65
N GLU A 138 -6.52 4.82 -25.50
CA GLU A 138 -7.45 5.97 -25.44
C GLU A 138 -6.81 7.30 -25.03
N ALA A 139 -5.48 7.35 -24.82
CA ALA A 139 -4.77 8.55 -24.37
C ALA A 139 -4.46 9.58 -25.47
N ASP A 140 -4.90 9.35 -26.71
CA ASP A 140 -4.78 10.31 -27.83
C ASP A 140 -6.18 10.68 -28.34
N GLY A 141 -6.73 11.78 -27.82
CA GLY A 141 -8.00 12.38 -28.25
C GLY A 141 -8.13 13.83 -27.82
#